data_AF-A0A6G9YL81-F1
#
_entry.id   AF-A0A6G9YL81-F1
#
_cell.length_a   1.000
_cell.length_b   1.000
_cell.length_c   1.000
_cell.angle_alpha   90.00
_cell.angle_beta   90.00
_cell.angle_gamma   90.00
#
_symmetry.space_group_name_H-M   'P 1'
#
loop_
_entity.id
_entity.type
_entity.pdbx_description
1 polymer ?
#
loop_
_entity_poly.entity_id
_entity_poly.type
_entity_poly.pdbx_seq_one_letter_code
_entity_poly.pdbx_strand_id
1 'polypeptide(L)'
;MPTPKRAGRRTSTYSDHGSGCVAVDFISDASGTATELVEVTHSKIANSPAILFTPTEWNAWQDEVAADKLANSNGRVSVVVREEHWHVSDNDSNVSLTFNETEWTAFRKGVLDLEFAPDNVFRR
;
A
#
# COMPACT_ATOMS: atom_id res chain seq x y z
N MET A 1 -2.95 -22.66 17.58
CA MET A 1 -2.35 -22.40 16.25
C MET A 1 -1.71 -21.03 16.30
N PRO A 2 -0.58 -20.77 15.63
CA PRO A 2 -0.07 -19.42 15.53
C PRO A 2 -1.05 -18.57 14.71
N THR A 3 -1.22 -17.33 15.13
CA THR A 3 -2.15 -16.37 14.52
C THR A 3 -1.33 -15.44 13.61
N PRO A 4 -1.86 -15.04 12.44
CA PRO A 4 -1.28 -13.99 11.61
C PRO A 4 -0.86 -12.78 12.45
N LYS A 5 0.36 -12.30 12.25
CA LYS A 5 0.93 -11.12 12.93
C LYS A 5 0.90 -9.94 11.99
N ARG A 6 0.72 -8.75 12.56
CA ARG A 6 0.89 -7.49 11.84
C ARG A 6 2.28 -6.92 12.12
N ALA A 7 2.92 -6.42 11.08
CA ALA A 7 4.24 -5.82 11.18
C ALA A 7 4.22 -4.45 11.85
N GLY A 8 3.05 -3.80 11.81
CA GLY A 8 2.88 -2.42 12.23
C GLY A 8 2.71 -1.53 11.01
N ARG A 9 1.64 -0.75 11.06
CA ARG A 9 1.30 0.22 10.03
C ARG A 9 2.37 1.31 9.96
N ARG A 10 2.81 1.62 8.74
CA ARG A 10 3.82 2.65 8.45
C ARG A 10 3.43 3.47 7.22
N THR A 11 3.95 4.69 7.16
CA THR A 11 3.87 5.58 5.99
C THR A 11 5.28 5.80 5.46
N SER A 12 5.42 6.42 4.28
CA SER A 12 6.74 6.71 3.74
C SER A 12 7.49 7.72 4.61
N THR A 13 8.83 7.63 4.73
CA THR A 13 9.63 8.64 5.44
C THR A 13 9.63 10.01 4.76
N TYR A 14 9.24 10.05 3.48
CA TYR A 14 9.01 11.28 2.71
C TYR A 14 7.66 11.93 3.01
N SER A 15 6.80 11.28 3.78
CA SER A 15 5.53 11.88 4.19
C SER A 15 5.83 12.98 5.20
N ASP A 16 5.32 14.18 4.94
CA ASP A 16 5.57 15.40 5.71
C ASP A 16 4.85 15.46 7.07
N HIS A 17 4.34 14.32 7.57
CA HIS A 17 3.39 14.24 8.68
C HIS A 17 2.17 15.16 8.52
N GLY A 18 1.91 15.66 7.30
CA GLY A 18 0.69 16.35 6.94
C GLY A 18 -0.53 15.45 7.16
N SER A 19 -1.73 16.03 7.19
CA SER A 19 -2.97 15.32 7.48
C SER A 19 -3.37 14.35 6.35
N GLY A 20 -2.74 13.18 6.34
CA GLY A 20 -3.02 12.06 5.44
C GLY A 20 -1.80 11.57 4.68
N CYS A 21 -1.68 10.25 4.55
CA CYS A 21 -0.66 9.53 3.78
C CYS A 21 -1.24 8.19 3.33
N VAL A 22 -0.59 7.56 2.34
CA VAL A 22 -0.73 6.13 2.07
C VAL A 22 -0.09 5.37 3.24
N ALA A 23 -0.89 4.56 3.92
CA ALA A 23 -0.43 3.76 5.04
C ALA A 23 -0.45 2.26 4.69
N VAL A 24 0.66 1.59 4.95
CA VAL A 24 0.91 0.20 4.60
C VAL A 24 1.15 -0.61 5.86
N ASP A 25 0.48 -1.75 5.99
CA ASP A 25 0.77 -2.77 7.01
C ASP A 25 0.97 -4.12 6.34
N PHE A 26 1.88 -4.92 6.88
CA PHE A 26 2.15 -6.27 6.38
C PHE A 26 1.52 -7.25 7.35
N ILE A 27 0.87 -8.27 6.82
CA ILE A 27 0.20 -9.31 7.58
C ILE A 27 0.91 -10.63 7.24
N SER A 28 1.40 -11.32 8.26
CA SER A 28 2.09 -12.57 8.07
C SER A 28 1.14 -13.74 7.86
N ASP A 29 1.69 -14.81 7.31
CA ASP A 29 1.07 -16.11 7.22
C ASP A 29 0.77 -16.72 8.60
N ALA A 30 0.07 -17.85 8.62
CA ALA A 30 -0.22 -18.57 9.86
C ALA A 30 1.05 -19.00 10.62
N SER A 31 2.20 -19.15 9.96
CA SER A 31 3.48 -19.44 10.65
C SER A 31 4.09 -18.21 11.32
N GLY A 32 3.69 -17.00 10.88
CA GLY A 32 4.19 -15.74 11.37
C GLY A 32 5.55 -15.34 10.83
N THR A 33 6.00 -15.95 9.73
CA THR A 33 7.38 -15.82 9.21
C THR A 33 7.47 -15.17 7.84
N ALA A 34 6.42 -15.26 7.04
CA ALA A 34 6.35 -14.69 5.69
C ALA A 34 5.16 -13.75 5.57
N THR A 35 5.26 -12.74 4.72
CA THR A 35 4.12 -11.87 4.37
C THR A 35 3.12 -12.66 3.54
N GLU A 36 1.88 -12.74 4.01
CA GLU A 36 0.75 -13.34 3.28
C GLU A 36 -0.09 -12.25 2.60
N LEU A 37 -0.30 -11.11 3.26
CA LEU A 37 -1.06 -9.99 2.74
C LEU A 37 -0.38 -8.65 3.05
N VAL A 38 -0.61 -7.67 2.17
CA VAL A 38 -0.27 -6.26 2.39
C VAL A 38 -1.55 -5.44 2.42
N GLU A 39 -1.74 -4.66 3.47
CA GLU A 39 -2.91 -3.82 3.68
C GLU A 39 -2.57 -2.36 3.39
N VAL A 40 -3.30 -1.75 2.46
CA VAL A 40 -3.23 -0.32 2.17
C VAL A 40 -4.45 0.38 2.71
N THR A 41 -4.22 1.46 3.45
CA THR A 41 -5.25 2.33 4.01
C THR A 41 -4.87 3.79 3.84
N HIS A 42 -5.82 4.68 4.12
CA HIS A 42 -5.55 6.10 4.23
C HIS A 42 -5.36 6.50 5.70
N SER A 43 -4.18 7.02 6.06
CA SER A 43 -3.85 7.32 7.46
C SER A 43 -4.74 8.36 8.15
N LYS A 44 -5.39 9.26 7.40
CA LYS A 44 -6.26 10.31 7.96
C LYS A 44 -7.67 9.82 8.32
N ILE A 45 -8.08 8.68 7.78
CA ILE A 45 -9.45 8.18 7.95
C ILE A 45 -9.46 7.20 9.11
N ALA A 46 -10.13 7.56 10.21
CA ALA A 46 -10.41 6.64 11.29
C ALA A 46 -11.25 5.47 10.75
N ASN A 47 -10.80 4.23 10.98
CA ASN A 47 -11.38 3.03 10.35
C ASN A 47 -11.42 3.12 8.82
N SER A 48 -10.35 3.66 8.21
CA SER A 48 -10.18 3.66 6.75
C SER A 48 -10.54 2.31 6.17
N PRO A 49 -11.30 2.28 5.05
CA PRO A 49 -11.40 1.05 4.30
C PRO A 49 -9.99 0.63 3.85
N ALA A 50 -9.83 -0.68 3.66
CA ALA A 50 -8.54 -1.30 3.39
C ALA A 50 -8.59 -2.06 2.08
N ILE A 51 -7.51 -1.94 1.30
CA ILE A 51 -7.27 -2.77 0.13
C ILE A 51 -6.20 -3.78 0.50
N LEU A 52 -6.48 -5.06 0.27
CA LEU A 52 -5.57 -6.15 0.58
C LEU A 52 -4.93 -6.68 -0.70
N PHE A 53 -3.60 -6.75 -0.70
CA PHE A 53 -2.80 -7.27 -1.80
C PHE A 53 -2.16 -8.60 -1.39
N THR A 54 -2.11 -9.55 -2.31
CA THR A 54 -1.12 -10.64 -2.23
C THR A 54 0.28 -10.08 -2.48
N PRO A 55 1.37 -10.78 -2.09
CA PRO A 55 2.73 -10.30 -2.34
C PRO A 55 3.04 -10.08 -3.83
N THR A 56 2.44 -10.89 -4.72
CA THR A 56 2.62 -10.76 -6.17
C THR A 56 1.94 -9.50 -6.70
N GLU A 57 0.68 -9.26 -6.31
CA GLU A 57 -0.05 -8.04 -6.68
C GLU A 57 0.63 -6.79 -6.10
N TRP A 58 1.13 -6.88 -4.87
CA TRP A 58 1.84 -5.80 -4.20
C TRP A 58 3.10 -5.40 -4.96
N ASN A 59 3.93 -6.37 -5.35
CA ASN A 59 5.14 -6.10 -6.13
C ASN A 59 4.80 -5.50 -7.51
N ALA A 60 3.81 -6.05 -8.21
CA ALA A 60 3.38 -5.51 -9.48
C ALA A 60 2.84 -4.07 -9.36
N TRP A 61 2.10 -3.75 -8.29
CA TRP A 61 1.64 -2.39 -8.05
C TRP A 61 2.78 -1.43 -7.73
N GLN A 62 3.75 -1.86 -6.92
CA GLN A 62 4.97 -1.07 -6.66
C GLN A 62 5.74 -0.79 -7.96
N ASP A 63 5.85 -1.75 -8.88
CA ASP A 63 6.49 -1.54 -10.19
C ASP A 63 5.77 -0.47 -11.02
N GLU A 64 4.43 -0.50 -11.05
CA GLU A 64 3.61 0.51 -11.73
C GLU A 64 3.78 1.91 -11.12
N VAL A 65 3.76 2.00 -9.78
CA VAL A 65 3.98 3.24 -9.02
C VAL A 65 5.38 3.79 -9.26
N ALA A 66 6.40 2.94 -9.18
CA ALA A 66 7.80 3.31 -9.41
C ALA A 66 8.01 3.84 -10.84
N ALA A 67 7.47 3.13 -11.84
CA ALA A 67 7.54 3.52 -13.24
C ALA A 67 6.74 4.79 -13.57
N ASP A 68 5.88 5.26 -12.65
CA ASP A 68 4.87 6.29 -12.88
C ASP A 68 3.97 5.95 -14.08
N LYS A 69 3.73 4.65 -14.26
CA LYS A 69 2.93 4.07 -15.34
C LYS A 69 1.84 3.24 -14.69
N LEU A 70 0.73 3.90 -14.38
CA LEU A 70 -0.46 3.32 -13.77
C LEU A 70 -1.24 2.51 -14.79
N ALA A 71 -0.60 1.46 -15.32
CA ALA A 71 -1.13 0.59 -16.37
C ALA A 71 -2.32 -0.25 -15.88
N ASN A 72 -2.52 -0.35 -14.55
CA ASN A 72 -3.61 -1.08 -13.91
C ASN A 72 -3.62 -2.57 -14.30
N SER A 73 -2.42 -3.12 -14.43
CA SER A 73 -2.12 -4.52 -14.75
C SER A 73 -1.68 -5.34 -13.53
N ASN A 74 -1.53 -4.70 -12.36
CA ASN A 74 -1.16 -5.33 -11.09
C ASN A 74 -2.19 -6.34 -10.55
N GLY A 75 -3.40 -6.39 -11.12
CA GLY A 75 -4.46 -7.36 -10.79
C GLY A 75 -5.34 -6.96 -9.61
N ARG A 76 -4.88 -6.11 -8.68
CA ARG A 76 -5.62 -5.74 -7.47
C ARG A 76 -6.32 -4.40 -7.55
N VAL A 77 -5.65 -3.37 -8.05
CA VAL A 77 -6.22 -2.01 -8.09
C VAL A 77 -6.18 -1.40 -9.48
N SER A 78 -7.15 -0.53 -9.71
CA SER A 78 -7.13 0.45 -10.80
C SER A 78 -6.91 1.84 -10.22
N VAL A 79 -5.92 2.56 -10.74
CA VAL A 79 -5.63 3.94 -10.37
C VAL A 79 -6.06 4.87 -11.50
N VAL A 80 -6.85 5.88 -11.16
CA VAL A 80 -7.27 6.94 -12.08
C VAL A 80 -6.89 8.28 -11.49
N VAL A 81 -6.20 9.10 -12.28
CA VAL A 81 -5.82 10.46 -11.89
C VAL A 81 -6.87 11.45 -12.38
N ARG A 82 -7.44 12.25 -11.48
CA ARG A 82 -8.38 13.34 -11.78
C ARG A 82 -8.09 14.53 -10.90
N GLU A 83 -8.00 15.72 -11.48
CA GLU A 83 -7.83 16.97 -10.70
C GLU A 83 -6.70 16.87 -9.66
N GLU A 84 -5.54 16.30 -10.04
CA GLU A 84 -4.38 16.10 -9.14
C GLU A 84 -4.65 15.19 -7.93
N HIS A 85 -5.66 14.32 -8.04
CA HIS A 85 -5.95 13.27 -7.08
C HIS A 85 -5.82 11.89 -7.72
N TRP A 86 -5.22 10.97 -6.97
CA TRP A 86 -5.07 9.56 -7.32
C TRP A 86 -6.18 8.77 -6.65
N HIS A 87 -7.14 8.35 -7.46
CA HIS A 87 -8.22 7.47 -7.02
C HIS A 87 -7.77 6.03 -7.23
N VAL A 88 -7.53 5.32 -6.12
CA VAL A 88 -7.14 3.91 -6.10
C VAL A 88 -8.38 3.10 -5.75
N SER A 89 -8.91 2.35 -6.72
CA SER A 89 -10.07 1.49 -6.53
C SER A 89 -9.65 0.03 -6.52
N ASP A 90 -10.13 -0.73 -5.55
CA ASP A 90 -10.01 -2.19 -5.54
C ASP A 90 -10.86 -2.78 -6.68
N ASN A 91 -10.30 -3.74 -7.41
CA ASN A 91 -11.00 -4.41 -8.51
C ASN A 91 -11.96 -5.49 -7.99
N ASP A 92 -11.69 -6.05 -6.81
CA ASP A 92 -12.47 -7.15 -6.23
C ASP A 92 -13.54 -6.68 -5.24
N SER A 93 -13.53 -5.40 -4.86
CA SER A 93 -14.46 -4.83 -3.89
C SER A 93 -14.86 -3.40 -4.24
N ASN A 94 -15.85 -2.84 -3.52
CA ASN A 94 -16.26 -1.45 -3.69
C ASN A 94 -15.41 -0.47 -2.84
N VAL A 95 -14.19 -0.86 -2.45
CA VAL A 95 -13.28 0.01 -1.71
C VAL A 95 -12.55 0.95 -2.66
N SER A 96 -12.55 2.24 -2.32
CA SER A 96 -11.75 3.25 -3.02
C SER A 96 -11.04 4.16 -2.02
N LEU A 97 -9.78 4.46 -2.29
CA LEU A 97 -8.96 5.42 -1.56
C LEU A 97 -8.61 6.58 -2.50
N THR A 98 -8.54 7.79 -1.96
CA THR A 98 -8.17 8.99 -2.74
C THR A 98 -7.02 9.69 -2.05
N PHE A 99 -5.95 9.92 -2.80
CA PHE A 99 -4.74 10.58 -2.33
C PHE A 99 -4.48 11.85 -3.14
N ASN A 100 -4.03 12.92 -2.49
CA ASN A 100 -3.57 14.12 -3.20
C ASN A 100 -2.14 13.95 -3.73
N GLU A 101 -1.65 14.97 -4.45
CA GLU A 101 -0.30 14.97 -5.03
C GLU A 101 0.82 14.78 -4.00
N THR A 102 0.77 15.47 -2.86
CA THR A 102 1.79 15.34 -1.80
C THR A 102 1.84 13.92 -1.25
N GLU A 103 0.68 13.35 -0.94
CA GLU A 103 0.51 12.00 -0.41
C GLU A 103 1.02 10.95 -1.39
N TRP A 104 0.62 11.06 -2.66
CA TRP A 104 1.02 10.13 -3.70
C TRP A 104 2.52 10.22 -4.03
N THR A 105 3.04 11.44 -4.12
CA THR A 105 4.47 11.68 -4.40
C THR A 105 5.35 11.14 -3.27
N ALA A 106 4.96 11.33 -2.02
CA ALA A 106 5.66 10.75 -0.88
C ALA A 106 5.63 9.21 -0.94
N PHE A 107 4.47 8.62 -1.19
CA PHE A 107 4.33 7.17 -1.36
C PHE A 107 5.24 6.63 -2.47
N ARG A 108 5.22 7.25 -3.64
CA ARG A 108 6.07 6.85 -4.78
C ARG A 108 7.56 6.93 -4.45
N LYS A 109 8.01 7.96 -3.75
CA LYS A 109 9.42 8.04 -3.28
C LYS A 109 9.76 6.90 -2.33
N GLY A 110 8.87 6.58 -1.39
CA GLY A 110 9.07 5.42 -0.50
C GLY A 110 9.12 4.09 -1.24
N VAL A 111 8.31 3.92 -2.29
CA VAL A 111 8.39 2.74 -3.18
C VAL A 111 9.73 2.67 -3.90
N LEU A 112 10.22 3.79 -4.45
CA LEU A 112 11.52 3.86 -5.13
C LEU A 112 12.70 3.54 -4.19
N ASP A 113 12.58 3.89 -2.91
CA ASP A 113 13.57 3.60 -1.86
C ASP A 113 13.36 2.25 -1.17
N LEU A 114 12.44 1.41 -1.68
CA LEU A 114 12.15 0.08 -1.17
C LEU A 114 11.65 0.04 0.29
N GLU A 115 11.07 1.14 0.79
CA GLU A 115 10.53 1.24 2.17
C GLU A 115 9.40 0.23 2.44
N PHE A 116 8.75 -0.23 1.37
CA PHE A 116 7.63 -1.16 1.41
C PHE A 116 7.92 -2.51 0.74
N ALA A 117 9.20 -2.88 0.62
CA ALA A 117 9.57 -4.24 0.23
C ALA A 117 9.08 -5.25 1.29
N PRO A 118 8.42 -6.36 0.90
CA PRO A 118 7.93 -7.36 1.84
C PRO A 118 9.07 -8.18 2.48
N ASP A 119 10.27 -8.12 1.91
CA ASP A 119 11.41 -8.95 2.30
C ASP A 119 11.95 -8.55 3.67
N ASN A 120 11.86 -9.49 4.62
CA ASN A 120 12.36 -9.39 6.01
C ASN A 120 11.49 -8.61 7.01
N VAL A 121 10.26 -8.23 6.65
CA VAL A 121 9.37 -7.49 7.58
C VAL A 121 9.12 -8.27 8.90
N PHE A 122 9.12 -9.60 8.85
CA PHE A 122 8.86 -10.47 10.02
C PHE A 122 10.07 -11.26 10.52
N ARG A 123 11.26 -11.09 9.92
CA ARG A 123 12.48 -11.75 10.40
C ARG A 123 13.01 -10.98 11.61
N ARG A 124 12.81 -11.53 12.80
CA ARG A 124 13.53 -11.15 14.03
C ARG A 124 14.54 -12.23 14.38
#